data_AF-A0A848Y6M3-F1
#
_entry.id   AF-A0A848Y6M3-F1
#
_cell.length_a   1.000
_cell.length_b   1.000
_cell.length_c   1.000
_cell.angle_alpha   90.00
_cell.angle_beta   90.00
_cell.angle_gamma   90.00
#
_symmetry.space_group_name_H-M   'P 1'
#
loop_
_entity.id
_entity.type
_entity.pdbx_description
1 polymer ?
#
loop_
_entity_poly.entity_id
_entity_poly.type
_entity_poly.pdbx_seq_one_letter_code
_entity_poly.pdbx_strand_id
1 'polypeptide(L)' 'MYRSQHSIPNPKIDPSRRRPDNTPDDDDRVEIGPTPLAYAEWAEAGLECPDLPQMRQFRWQRLVDHIVERD' A
#
# COMPACT_ATOMS: atom_id res chain seq x y z
N MET A 1 11.69 -15.29 17.20
CA MET A 1 11.26 -13.88 17.10
C MET A 1 11.20 -13.29 18.50
N TYR A 2 12.01 -12.27 18.81
CA TYR A 2 12.02 -11.62 20.13
C TYR A 2 10.86 -10.62 20.20
N ARG A 3 9.86 -10.86 21.06
CA ARG A 3 8.89 -9.81 21.39
C ARG A 3 9.53 -8.88 22.41
N SER A 4 9.53 -7.57 22.13
CA SER A 4 9.91 -6.54 23.09
C SER A 4 9.07 -6.69 24.36
N GLN A 5 9.66 -6.43 25.53
CA GLN A 5 8.99 -6.51 26.84
C GLN A 5 7.75 -5.58 26.94
N HIS A 6 7.59 -4.65 26.00
CA HIS A 6 6.49 -3.69 25.91
C HIS A 6 5.45 -4.03 24.83
N SER A 7 5.46 -5.25 24.28
CA SER A 7 4.51 -5.65 23.25
C SER A 7 3.11 -5.86 23.85
N ILE A 8 2.13 -5.09 23.37
CA ILE A 8 0.72 -5.24 23.74
C ILE A 8 0.11 -6.40 22.95
N PRO A 9 -0.50 -7.42 23.59
CA PRO A 9 -1.27 -8.42 22.87
C PRO A 9 -2.50 -7.77 22.21
N ASN A 10 -2.69 -7.99 20.91
CA ASN A 10 -3.74 -7.38 20.06
C ASN A 10 -3.75 -5.84 20.12
N PRO A 11 -2.72 -5.17 19.57
CA PRO A 11 -2.68 -3.72 19.56
C PRO A 11 -3.83 -3.16 18.72
N LYS A 12 -4.45 -2.07 19.18
CA LYS A 12 -5.53 -1.37 18.44
C LYS A 12 -5.05 -0.87 17.07
N ILE A 13 -3.76 -0.57 16.96
CA ILE A 13 -3.08 -0.15 15.73
C ILE A 13 -2.00 -1.19 15.45
N ASP A 14 -2.06 -1.82 14.28
CA ASP A 14 -1.02 -2.73 13.80
C ASP A 14 -0.36 -2.12 12.54
N PRO A 15 0.84 -1.54 12.66
CA PRO A 15 1.54 -0.89 11.54
C PRO A 15 2.01 -1.89 10.46
N SER A 16 1.92 -3.20 10.72
CA SER A 16 2.17 -4.23 9.71
C SER A 16 0.96 -4.49 8.81
N ARG A 17 -0.23 -4.00 9.18
CA ARG A 17 -1.41 -4.08 8.32
C ARG A 17 -1.24 -3.26 7.06
N ARG A 18 -1.90 -3.71 6.00
CA ARG A 18 -1.91 -3.08 4.69
C ARG A 18 -3.35 -2.89 4.22
N ARG A 19 -3.57 -1.81 3.47
CA ARG A 19 -4.80 -1.59 2.72
C ARG A 19 -4.81 -2.49 1.48
N PRO A 20 -5.96 -2.62 0.78
CA PRO A 20 -6.08 -3.47 -0.42
C PRO A 20 -5.07 -3.15 -1.53
N ASP A 21 -4.49 -1.95 -1.53
CA ASP A 21 -3.51 -1.47 -2.51
C ASP A 21 -2.04 -1.64 -2.06
N ASN A 22 -1.80 -2.41 -0.99
CA ASN A 22 -0.51 -2.62 -0.32
C ASN A 22 0.12 -1.36 0.31
N THR A 23 -0.64 -0.27 0.53
CA THR A 23 -0.20 0.84 1.37
C THR A 23 -0.34 0.53 2.87
N PRO A 24 0.44 1.17 3.78
CA PRO A 24 0.26 1.01 5.23
C PRO A 24 -1.17 1.28 5.68
N ASP A 25 -1.76 0.40 6.50
CA ASP A 25 -3.09 0.63 7.09
C ASP A 25 -2.97 1.45 8.38
N ASP A 26 -2.61 2.72 8.21
CA ASP A 26 -2.41 3.71 9.27
C ASP A 26 -3.26 4.95 8.95
N ASP A 27 -4.08 5.37 9.89
CA ASP A 27 -5.00 6.52 9.76
C ASP A 27 -4.28 7.86 9.96
N ASP A 28 -3.12 7.87 10.62
CA ASP A 28 -2.32 9.08 10.87
C ASP A 28 -1.25 9.31 9.77
N ARG A 29 -1.27 8.50 8.69
CA ARG A 29 -0.29 8.61 7.61
C ARG A 29 -0.47 9.90 6.78
N VAL A 30 0.64 10.39 6.24
CA VAL A 30 0.66 11.57 5.34
C VAL A 30 0.04 11.26 3.96
N GLU A 31 0.27 10.05 3.44
CA GLU A 31 -0.16 9.67 2.09
C GLU A 31 -1.70 9.51 2.03
N ILE A 32 -2.36 10.33 1.20
CA ILE A 32 -3.79 10.15 0.90
C ILE A 32 -4.04 8.94 0.00
N GLY A 33 -5.29 8.58 -0.21
CA GLY A 33 -5.67 7.53 -1.14
C GLY A 33 -7.18 7.35 -1.18
N PRO A 34 -7.64 6.22 -1.74
CA PRO A 34 -9.04 5.85 -1.69
C PRO A 34 -9.54 5.77 -0.25
N THR A 35 -10.79 6.17 -0.04
CA THR A 35 -11.47 6.05 1.24
C THR A 35 -11.87 4.59 1.50
N PRO A 36 -12.16 4.21 2.76
CA PRO A 36 -12.74 2.89 3.05
C PRO A 36 -14.02 2.60 2.27
N LEU A 37 -14.85 3.62 2.01
CA LEU A 37 -16.06 3.50 1.20
C LEU A 37 -15.72 3.08 -0.24
N ALA A 38 -14.75 3.75 -0.88
CA ALA A 38 -14.33 3.38 -2.24
C ALA A 38 -13.79 1.96 -2.31
N TYR A 39 -12.97 1.54 -1.33
CA TYR A 39 -12.48 0.16 -1.26
C TYR A 39 -13.61 -0.87 -1.12
N ALA A 40 -14.64 -0.56 -0.33
CA ALA A 40 -15.80 -1.42 -0.17
C ALA A 40 -16.61 -1.54 -1.47
N GLU A 41 -16.89 -0.41 -2.13
CA GLU A 41 -17.60 -0.39 -3.42
C GLU A 41 -16.84 -1.16 -4.51
N TRP A 42 -15.51 -1.05 -4.53
CA TRP A 42 -14.68 -1.82 -5.46
C TRP A 42 -14.70 -3.31 -5.17
N ALA A 43 -14.63 -3.70 -3.89
CA ALA A 43 -14.74 -5.10 -3.50
C ALA A 43 -16.11 -5.69 -3.87
N GLU A 44 -17.20 -4.94 -3.67
CA GLU A 44 -18.56 -5.34 -4.09
C GLU A 44 -18.68 -5.45 -5.61
N ALA A 45 -18.05 -4.55 -6.35
CA ALA A 45 -17.97 -4.60 -7.81
C ALA A 45 -17.02 -5.70 -8.34
N GLY A 46 -16.30 -6.42 -7.47
CA GLY A 46 -15.33 -7.45 -7.86
C GLY A 46 -14.06 -6.88 -8.53
N LEU A 47 -13.71 -5.63 -8.23
CA LEU A 47 -12.52 -4.97 -8.76
C LEU A 47 -11.31 -5.21 -7.85
N GLU A 48 -10.25 -5.75 -8.44
CA GLU A 48 -8.96 -5.89 -7.75
C GLU A 48 -8.25 -4.54 -7.62
N CYS A 49 -7.76 -4.24 -6.42
CA CYS A 49 -6.97 -3.04 -6.18
C CYS A 49 -5.54 -3.21 -6.72
N PRO A 50 -4.93 -2.15 -7.28
CA PRO A 50 -3.55 -2.22 -7.74
C PRO A 50 -2.58 -2.26 -6.56
N ASP A 51 -1.48 -2.99 -6.70
CA ASP A 51 -0.33 -2.87 -5.79
C ASP A 51 0.43 -1.57 -6.09
N LEU A 52 0.27 -0.55 -5.23
CA LEU A 52 0.90 0.75 -5.45
C LEU A 52 2.44 0.70 -5.42
N PRO A 53 3.10 0.01 -4.47
CA PRO A 53 4.54 -0.21 -4.51
C PRO A 53 5.04 -0.76 -5.86
N GLN A 54 4.43 -1.85 -6.36
CA GLN A 54 4.82 -2.46 -7.64
C GLN A 54 4.53 -1.53 -8.82
N MET A 55 3.38 -0.86 -8.82
CA MET A 55 3.02 0.07 -9.89
C MET A 55 3.99 1.26 -9.97
N ARG A 56 4.44 1.79 -8.83
CA ARG A 56 5.47 2.84 -8.74
C ARG A 56 6.79 2.35 -9.32
N GLN A 57 7.23 1.16 -8.92
CA GLN A 57 8.46 0.56 -9.42
C GLN A 57 8.42 0.34 -10.94
N PHE A 58 7.33 -0.23 -11.45
CA PHE A 58 7.15 -0.47 -12.88
C PHE A 58 7.25 0.82 -13.70
N ARG A 59 6.52 1.86 -13.28
CA ARG A 59 6.52 3.17 -13.98
C ARG A 59 7.91 3.80 -13.96
N TRP A 60 8.60 3.74 -12.82
CA TRP A 60 9.96 4.26 -12.70
C TRP A 60 10.93 3.54 -13.64
N GLN A 61 10.96 2.20 -13.60
CA GLN A 61 11.85 1.40 -14.43
C GLN A 61 11.62 1.69 -15.92
N ARG A 62 10.36 1.66 -16.36
CA ARG A 62 9.99 1.92 -17.75
C ARG A 62 10.46 3.30 -18.22
N LEU A 63 10.31 4.33 -17.38
CA LEU A 63 10.74 5.69 -17.72
C LEU A 63 12.25 5.77 -17.90
N VAL A 64 13.02 5.15 -16.99
CA VAL A 64 14.48 5.07 -17.08
C VAL A 64 14.90 4.36 -18.37
N ASP A 65 14.31 3.20 -18.66
CA ASP A 65 14.63 2.41 -19.85
C ASP A 65 14.43 3.24 -21.14
N HIS A 66 13.31 3.99 -21.23
CA HIS A 66 13.00 4.80 -22.41
C HIS A 66 13.89 6.05 -22.56
N ILE A 67 14.50 6.52 -21.48
CA ILE A 67 15.52 7.57 -21.55
C ILE A 67 16.81 6.97 -22.12
N VAL A 68 17.26 5.83 -21.56
CA VAL A 68 18.46 5.12 -22.01
C VAL A 68 18.36 4.68 -23.47
N GLU A 69 17.20 4.24 -23.94
CA GLU A 69 16.98 3.84 -25.34
C GLU A 69 17.12 5.00 -26.35
N ARG A 70 17.00 6.24 -25.90
CA ARG A 70 17.02 7.44 -26.76
C ARG A 70 18.37 8.16 -26.75
N ASP A 71 19.25 7.82 -25.81
CA ASP A 71 20.62 8.30 -25.69
C ASP A 71 21.58 7.44 -26.53
#